data_AF-A0A9D8Q505-F1
#
_entry.id   AF-A0A9D8Q505-F1
#
_cell.length_a   1.000
_cell.length_b   1.000
_cell.length_c   1.000
_cell.angle_alpha   90.00
_cell.angle_beta   90.00
_cell.angle_gamma   90.00
#
_symmetry.space_group_name_H-M   'P 1'
#
loop_
_entity.id
_entity.type
_entity.pdbx_description
1 polymer ?
#
loop_
_entity_poly.entity_id
_entity_poly.type
_entity_poly.pdbx_seq_one_letter_code
_entity_poly.pdbx_strand_id
1 'polypeptide(L)'
;MSDAVLGKFIRKLASIYSEPPIGSRQLGAALKKLADEVLARDLAAPRSAPVANAAPMPPRPLRELVGLTAAEVRAILTDESIPKVDLVRLGALRFSMPSSALEKQPVAEVRERILAALMHEESINILTDEATRQGAARKS
;
A
#
# COMPACT_ATOMS: atom_id res chain seq x y z
N MET A 1 1.56 10.79 8.05
CA MET A 1 1.03 12.14 7.80
C MET A 1 -0.47 12.04 8.00
N SER A 2 -1.10 12.84 8.88
CA SER A 2 -2.52 12.66 9.20
C SER A 2 -3.44 13.22 8.11
N ASP A 3 -4.61 12.63 7.94
CA ASP A 3 -5.62 13.05 6.96
C ASP A 3 -6.05 14.50 7.18
N ALA A 4 -6.05 14.98 8.43
CA ALA A 4 -6.22 16.39 8.77
C ALA A 4 -5.16 17.32 8.14
N VAL A 5 -3.89 16.90 8.10
CA VAL A 5 -2.79 17.70 7.51
C VAL A 5 -2.89 17.67 5.98
N LEU A 6 -3.22 16.52 5.41
CA LEU A 6 -3.42 16.34 3.98
C LEU A 6 -4.62 17.15 3.47
N GLY A 7 -5.77 17.08 4.14
CA GLY A 7 -6.97 17.83 3.78
C GLY A 7 -6.77 19.35 3.85
N LYS A 8 -6.07 19.85 4.88
CA LYS A 8 -5.70 21.27 4.98
C LYS A 8 -4.76 21.72 3.85
N PHE A 9 -3.81 20.86 3.48
CA PHE A 9 -2.89 21.13 2.37
C PHE A 9 -3.62 21.21 1.02
N ILE A 10 -4.49 20.23 0.73
CA ILE A 10 -5.29 20.20 -0.51
C ILE A 10 -6.23 21.41 -0.58
N ARG A 11 -6.84 21.82 0.55
CA ARG A 11 -7.68 23.03 0.60
C ARG A 11 -6.89 24.30 0.29
N LYS A 12 -5.65 24.40 0.79
CA LYS A 12 -4.75 25.53 0.48
C LYS A 12 -4.37 25.55 -1.00
N LEU A 13 -4.11 24.37 -1.59
CA LEU A 13 -3.90 24.21 -3.02
C LEU A 13 -5.13 24.66 -3.83
N ALA A 14 -6.33 24.24 -3.44
CA ALA A 14 -7.57 24.63 -4.10
C ALA A 14 -7.74 26.16 -4.18
N SER A 15 -7.38 26.88 -3.11
CA SER A 15 -7.42 28.34 -3.08
C SER A 15 -6.46 28.98 -4.09
N ILE A 16 -5.28 28.40 -4.30
CA ILE A 16 -4.26 28.91 -5.24
C ILE A 16 -4.73 28.73 -6.69
N TYR A 17 -5.38 27.60 -7.00
CA TYR A 17 -5.83 27.29 -8.36
C TYR A 17 -7.23 27.84 -8.69
N SER A 18 -7.91 28.49 -7.74
CA SER A 18 -9.23 29.08 -7.95
C SER A 18 -9.20 30.46 -8.62
N GLU A 19 -8.03 31.12 -8.68
CA GLU A 19 -7.88 32.47 -9.25
C GLU A 19 -7.05 32.47 -10.56
N PRO A 20 -7.52 33.15 -11.64
CA PRO A 20 -6.74 33.35 -12.87
C PRO A 20 -5.53 34.27 -12.63
N PRO A 21 -4.45 34.22 -13.45
CA PRO A 21 -4.45 33.82 -14.87
C PRO A 21 -4.01 32.38 -15.19
N ILE A 22 -3.57 31.60 -14.19
CA ILE A 22 -3.08 30.21 -14.38
C ILE A 22 -4.03 29.17 -13.75
N GLY A 23 -4.90 29.58 -12.82
CA GLY A 23 -5.85 28.70 -12.14
C GLY A 23 -7.08 28.37 -12.99
N SER A 24 -7.43 27.08 -13.06
CA SER A 24 -8.73 26.64 -13.58
C SER A 24 -9.75 26.62 -12.45
N ARG A 25 -10.81 27.42 -12.56
CA ARG A 25 -11.93 27.42 -11.59
C ARG A 25 -12.51 26.02 -11.37
N GLN A 26 -12.52 25.18 -12.40
CA GLN A 26 -12.96 23.78 -12.31
C GLN A 26 -12.00 22.93 -11.48
N LEU A 27 -10.69 23.14 -11.64
CA LEU A 27 -9.66 22.46 -10.86
C LEU A 27 -9.70 22.90 -9.38
N GLY A 28 -9.83 24.19 -9.12
CA GLY A 28 -10.02 24.72 -7.77
C GLY A 28 -11.24 24.11 -7.06
N ALA A 29 -12.37 23.99 -7.78
CA ALA A 29 -13.58 23.36 -7.24
C ALA A 29 -13.41 21.86 -6.96
N ALA A 30 -12.74 21.13 -7.86
CA ALA A 30 -12.46 19.69 -7.69
C ALA A 30 -11.53 19.45 -6.49
N LEU A 31 -10.46 20.23 -6.35
CA LEU A 31 -9.54 20.16 -5.22
C LEU A 31 -10.21 20.52 -3.90
N LYS A 32 -11.13 21.50 -3.91
CA LYS A 32 -11.90 21.87 -2.72
C LYS A 32 -12.80 20.73 -2.27
N LYS A 33 -13.52 20.09 -3.21
CA LYS A 33 -14.37 18.93 -2.92
C LYS A 33 -13.56 17.76 -2.35
N LEU A 34 -12.39 17.47 -2.93
CA LEU A 34 -11.48 16.44 -2.44
C LEU A 34 -10.97 16.75 -1.02
N ALA A 35 -10.61 18.00 -0.73
CA ALA A 35 -10.18 18.41 0.60
C ALA A 35 -11.30 18.22 1.64
N ASP A 36 -12.54 18.53 1.28
CA ASP A 36 -13.70 18.39 2.15
C ASP A 36 -14.01 16.91 2.43
N GLU A 37 -13.87 16.04 1.43
CA GLU A 37 -14.02 14.57 1.60
C GLU A 37 -12.93 13.98 2.50
N VAL A 38 -11.67 14.42 2.35
CA VAL A 38 -10.55 13.97 3.20
C VAL A 38 -10.72 14.45 4.65
N LEU A 39 -11.16 15.69 4.86
CA LEU A 39 -11.45 16.22 6.20
C LEU A 39 -12.69 15.55 6.84
N ALA A 40 -13.69 15.20 6.03
CA ALA A 40 -14.86 14.46 6.52
C ALA A 40 -14.50 13.03 6.94
N ARG A 41 -13.53 12.38 6.28
CA ARG A 41 -13.00 11.06 6.68
C ARG A 41 -12.27 11.10 8.02
N ASP A 42 -11.52 12.16 8.29
CA ASP A 42 -10.86 12.39 9.59
C ASP A 42 -11.90 12.60 10.73
N LEU A 43 -13.07 13.16 10.41
CA LEU A 43 -14.18 13.36 11.36
C LEU A 43 -15.09 12.13 11.54
N ALA A 44 -15.23 11.30 10.50
CA ALA A 44 -16.03 10.08 10.52
C ALA A 44 -15.26 8.86 11.06
N ALA A 45 -13.93 8.96 11.15
CA ALA A 45 -13.13 7.99 11.88
C ALA A 45 -13.47 8.09 13.39
N PRO A 46 -13.95 7.03 14.05
CA PRO A 46 -14.03 7.04 15.50
C PRO A 46 -12.63 7.33 16.01
N ARG A 47 -12.49 8.40 16.81
CA ARG A 47 -11.25 8.68 17.55
C ARG A 47 -10.98 7.47 18.41
N SER A 48 -10.13 6.57 17.91
CA SER A 48 -9.59 5.47 18.68
C SER A 48 -8.97 6.09 19.93
N ALA A 49 -9.59 5.81 21.07
CA ALA A 49 -9.03 6.03 22.38
C ALA A 49 -7.57 5.56 22.42
N PRO A 50 -6.72 6.14 23.28
CA PRO A 50 -5.34 5.66 23.42
C PRO A 50 -5.39 4.15 23.62
N VAL A 51 -4.75 3.41 22.70
CA VAL A 51 -4.78 1.96 22.65
C VAL A 51 -4.17 1.46 23.96
N ALA A 52 -5.04 1.15 24.92
CA ALA A 52 -4.71 0.33 26.05
C ALA A 52 -4.32 -1.02 25.49
N ASN A 53 -3.03 -1.37 25.63
CA ASN A 53 -2.44 -2.69 25.48
C ASN A 53 -3.42 -3.76 24.99
N ALA A 54 -3.67 -3.78 23.69
CA ALA A 54 -4.45 -4.85 23.08
C ALA A 54 -3.61 -6.12 23.26
N ALA A 55 -4.14 -7.05 24.05
CA ALA A 55 -3.55 -8.36 24.24
C ALA A 55 -3.20 -8.97 22.87
N PRO A 56 -2.06 -9.66 22.73
CA PRO A 56 -1.62 -10.18 21.46
C PRO A 56 -2.68 -11.14 20.92
N MET A 57 -3.34 -10.75 19.83
CA MET A 57 -4.10 -11.68 19.02
C MET A 57 -3.15 -12.81 18.64
N PRO A 58 -3.53 -14.09 18.80
CA PRO A 58 -2.62 -15.18 18.50
C PRO A 58 -2.18 -15.04 17.04
N PRO A 59 -0.86 -15.05 16.77
CA PRO A 59 -0.37 -14.91 15.41
C PRO A 59 -0.96 -16.03 14.56
N ARG A 60 -1.51 -15.71 13.38
CA ARG A 60 -1.92 -16.74 12.42
C ARG A 60 -0.76 -17.73 12.23
N PRO A 61 -1.04 -19.05 12.18
CA PRO A 61 0.00 -20.06 12.14
C PRO A 61 0.96 -19.83 10.96
N LEU A 62 2.26 -19.79 11.29
CA LEU A 62 3.42 -19.56 10.43
C LEU A 62 3.45 -20.33 9.10
N ARG A 63 2.79 -21.48 9.02
CA ARG A 63 2.83 -22.38 7.87
C ARG A 63 2.04 -21.86 6.67
N GLU A 64 1.16 -20.89 6.84
CA GLU A 64 0.34 -20.37 5.74
C GLU A 64 1.05 -19.31 4.89
N LEU A 65 2.12 -18.66 5.37
CA LEU A 65 2.71 -17.49 4.70
C LEU A 65 3.80 -17.80 3.65
N VAL A 66 4.45 -18.97 3.73
CA VAL A 66 5.54 -19.35 2.82
C VAL A 66 5.00 -19.97 1.52
N GLY A 67 3.80 -20.56 1.55
CA GLY A 67 3.15 -21.21 0.41
C GLY A 67 2.16 -20.35 -0.37
N LEU A 68 2.06 -19.06 -0.05
CA LEU A 68 1.08 -18.17 -0.69
C LEU A 68 1.41 -17.95 -2.16
N THR A 69 0.37 -18.10 -2.99
CA THR A 69 0.36 -17.70 -4.37
C THR A 69 0.39 -16.18 -4.50
N ALA A 70 0.81 -15.68 -5.67
CA ALA A 70 0.82 -14.24 -5.95
C ALA A 70 -0.56 -13.58 -5.76
N ALA A 71 -1.63 -14.30 -6.07
CA ALA A 71 -3.01 -13.84 -5.89
C ALA A 71 -3.36 -13.68 -4.41
N GLU A 72 -2.97 -14.63 -3.56
CA GLU A 72 -3.22 -14.56 -2.11
C GLU A 72 -2.40 -13.44 -1.45
N VAL A 73 -1.15 -13.25 -1.90
CA VAL A 73 -0.32 -12.12 -1.44
C VAL A 73 -1.00 -10.79 -1.80
N ARG A 74 -1.54 -10.64 -3.03
CA ARG A 74 -2.30 -9.43 -3.41
C ARG A 74 -3.53 -9.22 -2.54
N ALA A 75 -4.29 -10.27 -2.26
CA ALA A 75 -5.47 -10.19 -1.39
C ALA A 75 -5.12 -9.68 0.02
N ILE A 76 -4.02 -10.18 0.59
CA ILE A 76 -3.50 -9.72 1.89
C ILE A 76 -3.04 -8.25 1.83
N LEU A 77 -2.40 -7.85 0.74
CA LEU A 77 -1.95 -6.46 0.54
C LEU A 77 -3.09 -5.47 0.34
N THR A 78 -4.27 -5.92 -0.10
CA THR A 78 -5.47 -5.08 -0.19
C THR A 78 -6.32 -5.07 1.08
N ASP A 79 -6.10 -6.02 1.99
CA ASP A 79 -6.83 -6.12 3.25
C ASP A 79 -6.21 -5.17 4.30
N GLU A 80 -6.92 -4.08 4.61
CA GLU A 80 -6.51 -3.09 5.62
C GLU A 80 -6.61 -3.61 7.07
N SER A 81 -7.34 -4.71 7.31
CA SER A 81 -7.46 -5.32 8.64
C SER A 81 -6.21 -6.10 9.07
N ILE A 82 -5.31 -6.40 8.12
CA ILE A 82 -4.06 -7.11 8.39
C ILE A 82 -3.10 -6.22 9.19
N PRO A 83 -2.62 -6.67 10.36
CA PRO A 83 -1.70 -5.90 11.18
C PRO A 83 -0.32 -5.80 10.50
N LYS A 84 0.38 -4.69 10.76
CA LYS A 84 1.73 -4.44 10.23
C LYS A 84 2.71 -5.59 10.50
N VAL A 85 2.61 -6.19 11.68
CA VAL A 85 3.48 -7.31 12.09
C VAL A 85 3.38 -8.48 11.11
N ASP A 86 2.18 -8.79 10.64
CA ASP A 86 1.96 -9.88 9.68
C ASP A 86 2.50 -9.51 8.29
N LEU A 87 2.40 -8.24 7.88
CA LEU A 87 2.99 -7.76 6.63
C LEU A 87 4.53 -7.81 6.67
N VAL A 88 5.15 -7.35 7.76
CA VAL A 88 6.59 -7.44 7.97
C VAL A 88 7.04 -8.90 7.89
N ARG A 89 6.30 -9.78 8.54
CA ARG A 89 6.58 -11.22 8.57
C ARG A 89 6.43 -11.86 7.18
N LEU A 90 5.42 -11.47 6.42
CA LEU A 90 5.24 -11.86 5.02
C LEU A 90 6.44 -11.43 4.17
N GLY A 91 6.84 -10.16 4.26
CA GLY A 91 8.01 -9.62 3.55
C GLY A 91 9.30 -10.36 3.90
N ALA A 92 9.53 -10.63 5.18
CA ALA A 92 10.72 -11.32 5.66
C ALA A 92 10.76 -12.81 5.27
N LEU A 93 9.63 -13.53 5.38
CA LEU A 93 9.59 -14.97 5.13
C LEU A 93 9.50 -15.30 3.64
N ARG A 94 8.69 -14.57 2.86
CA ARG A 94 8.40 -14.89 1.46
C ARG A 94 9.36 -14.23 0.48
N PHE A 95 9.83 -13.03 0.81
CA PHE A 95 10.68 -12.21 -0.06
C PHE A 95 12.07 -11.97 0.53
N SER A 96 12.41 -12.63 1.64
CA SER A 96 13.71 -12.50 2.33
C SER A 96 14.10 -11.05 2.65
N MET A 97 13.11 -10.18 2.87
CA MET A 97 13.36 -8.77 3.20
C MET A 97 13.82 -8.62 4.65
N PRO A 98 14.73 -7.67 4.96
CA PRO A 98 15.14 -7.45 6.35
C PRO A 98 13.97 -6.92 7.19
N SER A 99 13.52 -7.72 8.17
CA SER A 99 12.41 -7.37 9.08
C SER A 99 12.66 -6.02 9.78
N SER A 100 13.89 -5.80 10.23
CA SER A 100 14.33 -4.56 10.89
C SER A 100 14.24 -3.31 10.01
N ALA A 101 14.29 -3.48 8.67
CA ALA A 101 14.08 -2.40 7.72
C ALA A 101 12.59 -2.12 7.53
N LEU A 102 11.75 -3.16 7.45
CA LEU A 102 10.30 -3.03 7.28
C LEU A 102 9.61 -2.51 8.55
N GLU A 103 10.10 -2.88 9.74
CA GLU A 103 9.56 -2.41 11.02
C GLU A 103 9.71 -0.91 11.21
N LYS A 104 10.75 -0.29 10.65
CA LYS A 104 10.99 1.16 10.73
C LYS A 104 10.12 1.96 9.77
N GLN A 105 9.47 1.31 8.81
CA GLN A 105 8.70 1.97 7.77
C GLN A 105 7.20 2.06 8.11
N PRO A 106 6.48 3.07 7.62
CA PRO A 106 5.02 3.10 7.66
C PRO A 106 4.39 1.87 7.01
N VAL A 107 3.18 1.49 7.45
CA VAL A 107 2.44 0.33 6.90
C VAL A 107 2.29 0.42 5.38
N ALA A 108 2.00 1.62 4.86
CA ALA A 108 1.87 1.87 3.43
C ALA A 108 3.16 1.54 2.66
N GLU A 109 4.32 2.00 3.14
CA GLU A 109 5.62 1.70 2.53
C GLU A 109 5.98 0.21 2.60
N VAL A 110 5.59 -0.48 3.69
CA VAL A 110 5.77 -1.94 3.79
C VAL A 110 4.92 -2.65 2.73
N ARG A 111 3.66 -2.23 2.54
CA ARG A 111 2.78 -2.79 1.49
C ARG A 111 3.35 -2.55 0.09
N GLU A 112 3.81 -1.33 -0.19
CA GLU A 112 4.43 -1.00 -1.48
C GLU A 112 5.68 -1.82 -1.76
N ARG A 113 6.54 -2.03 -0.76
CA ARG A 113 7.74 -2.87 -0.93
C ARG A 113 7.41 -4.32 -1.23
N ILE A 114 6.44 -4.89 -0.51
CA ILE A 114 5.99 -6.27 -0.74
C ILE A 114 5.36 -6.37 -2.14
N LEU A 115 4.57 -5.37 -2.56
CA LEU A 115 3.99 -5.30 -3.90
C LEU A 115 5.08 -5.23 -4.99
N ALA A 116 6.12 -4.41 -4.79
CA ALA A 116 7.24 -4.30 -5.73
C ALA A 116 8.00 -5.63 -5.87
N ALA A 117 8.23 -6.35 -4.77
CA ALA A 117 8.85 -7.66 -4.82
C ALA A 117 7.97 -8.70 -5.50
N LEU A 118 6.66 -8.64 -5.29
CA LEU A 118 5.71 -9.51 -6.00
C LEU A 118 5.73 -9.26 -7.51
N MET A 119 5.72 -8.00 -7.94
CA MET A 119 5.82 -7.65 -9.36
C MET A 119 7.16 -8.11 -9.98
N HIS A 120 8.25 -8.05 -9.20
CA HIS A 120 9.54 -8.54 -9.65
C HIS A 120 9.51 -10.05 -9.90
N GLU A 121 8.90 -10.83 -9.01
CA GLU A 121 8.74 -12.28 -9.19
C GLU A 121 7.87 -12.61 -10.43
N GLU A 122 6.74 -11.93 -10.60
CA GLU A 122 5.90 -12.09 -11.80
C GLU A 122 6.67 -11.75 -13.08
N SER A 123 7.53 -10.72 -13.06
CA SER A 123 8.37 -10.37 -14.22
C SER A 123 9.41 -11.45 -14.55
N ILE A 124 10.01 -12.08 -13.54
CA ILE A 124 10.99 -13.17 -13.73
C ILE A 124 10.30 -14.38 -14.37
N ASN A 125 9.09 -14.72 -13.90
CA ASN A 125 8.33 -15.84 -14.45
C ASN A 125 7.99 -15.62 -15.93
N ILE A 126 7.53 -14.42 -16.31
CA ILE A 126 7.26 -14.06 -17.71
C ILE A 126 8.52 -14.17 -18.57
N LEU A 127 9.66 -13.65 -18.10
CA LEU A 127 10.92 -13.73 -18.84
C LEU A 127 11.41 -15.17 -19.02
N THR A 128 11.21 -16.01 -18.02
CA THR A 128 11.58 -17.43 -18.05
C THR A 128 10.71 -18.21 -19.03
N ASP A 129 9.41 -17.95 -19.05
CA ASP A 129 8.44 -18.54 -19.99
C ASP A 129 8.69 -18.11 -21.44
N GLU A 130 9.14 -16.87 -21.64
CA GLU A 130 9.51 -16.36 -22.96
C GLU A 130 10.84 -16.96 -23.45
N ALA A 131 11.83 -17.08 -22.56
CA ALA A 131 13.11 -17.72 -22.87
C ALA A 131 12.95 -19.20 -23.24
N THR A 132 12.04 -19.93 -22.58
CA THR A 132 11.72 -21.32 -22.93
C THR A 132 10.99 -21.43 -24.26
N ARG A 133 10.05 -20.54 -24.57
CA ARG A 133 9.38 -20.48 -25.88
C ARG A 133 10.35 -20.21 -27.04
N GLN A 134 11.23 -19.21 -26.88
CA GLN A 134 12.22 -18.88 -27.91
C GLN A 134 13.30 -19.97 -28.05
N GLY A 135 13.64 -20.66 -26.96
CA GLY A 135 14.54 -21.82 -26.97
C GLY A 135 13.94 -23.03 -27.70
N ALA A 136 12.63 -23.29 -27.54
CA ALA A 136 11.93 -24.33 -28.27
C ALA A 136 11.78 -24.03 -29.77
N ALA A 137 11.52 -22.76 -30.12
CA ALA A 137 11.43 -22.32 -31.51
C ALA A 137 12.76 -22.40 -32.29
N ARG A 138 13.91 -22.38 -31.62
CA ARG A 138 15.23 -22.53 -32.24
C ARG A 138 15.71 -23.98 -32.39
N LYS A 139 14.99 -24.94 -31.80
CA LYS A 139 15.31 -26.38 -31.88
C LYS A 139 14.42 -27.14 -32.88
N SER A 140 13.52 -26.44 -33.58
CA SER A 140 12.71 -26.98 -34.68
C SER A 140 13.31 -26.63 -36.04
#